data_AF-A0A445BGX4-F1
#
_entry.id   AF-A0A445BGX4-F1
#
_cell.length_a   1.000
_cell.length_b   1.000
_cell.length_c   1.000
_cell.angle_alpha   90.00
_cell.angle_beta   90.00
_cell.angle_gamma   90.00
#
_symmetry.space_group_name_H-M   'P 1'
#
loop_
_entity.id
_entity.type
_entity.pdbx_description
1 polymer ?
#
loop_
_entity_poly.entity_id
_entity_poly.type
_entity_poly.pdbx_seq_one_letter_code
_entity_poly.pdbx_strand_id
1 'polypeptide(L)'
;MHLASLQAKSDIEFAIVSTICHILNQKNEKRFQEQIYCLPPDIVNMTLLDHPNGEFISPKTNKEFRVENYPSFIPFIDRKKLTSHPYIFAPVCYSGHWWLWLIDTTKRRCHILDPLHKKAPDEERKKLNKFTGYVFSRLITYAGGKSLRKGEKEKEIKSSYVKISGQKSSYDCAIYVMKWMELIEPENIKKGKYEWDNWPQEEVDHYRVEYASRILFSKMNKERDRAIRESNAIRLSKPSSVLLSPFCQINSDDIETA
;
A
#
# COMPACT_ATOMS: atom_id res chain seq x y z
N MET A 1 -7.48 2.08 -13.39
CA MET A 1 -6.34 1.24 -12.99
C MET A 1 -5.46 1.03 -14.21
N HIS A 2 -4.27 1.64 -14.24
CA HIS A 2 -3.42 1.59 -15.43
C HIS A 2 -2.42 0.44 -15.33
N LEU A 3 -2.80 -0.71 -15.90
CA LEU A 3 -1.90 -1.85 -16.11
C LEU A 3 -0.66 -1.46 -16.95
N ALA A 4 -0.72 -0.36 -17.70
CA ALA A 4 0.42 0.20 -18.41
C ALA A 4 1.62 0.48 -17.49
N SER A 5 1.40 0.82 -16.21
CA SER A 5 2.48 1.04 -15.25
C SER A 5 3.28 -0.24 -14.90
N LEU A 6 2.77 -1.43 -15.26
CA LEU A 6 3.50 -2.68 -15.17
C LEU A 6 4.42 -2.93 -16.37
N GLN A 7 4.46 -2.05 -17.38
CA GLN A 7 5.46 -2.15 -18.44
C GLN A 7 6.89 -2.11 -17.87
N ALA A 8 7.83 -2.74 -18.56
CA ALA A 8 9.22 -2.74 -18.14
C ALA A 8 9.75 -1.30 -18.02
N LYS A 9 10.61 -1.06 -17.02
CA LYS A 9 11.24 0.24 -16.75
C LYS A 9 10.27 1.41 -16.50
N SER A 10 9.05 1.10 -16.05
CA SER A 10 8.05 2.10 -15.67
C SER A 10 7.82 2.09 -14.17
N ASP A 11 7.60 3.29 -13.60
CA ASP A 11 7.18 3.44 -12.20
C ASP A 11 5.77 2.90 -12.02
N ILE A 12 5.58 2.12 -10.96
CA ILE A 12 4.28 1.50 -10.67
C ILE A 12 3.38 2.49 -9.94
N GLU A 13 2.18 2.65 -10.48
CA GLU A 13 1.15 3.48 -9.89
C GLU A 13 0.62 2.89 -8.57
N PHE A 14 0.23 3.76 -7.64
CA PHE A 14 -0.31 3.35 -6.34
C PHE A 14 -1.55 2.45 -6.45
N ALA A 15 -2.36 2.61 -7.51
CA ALA A 15 -3.55 1.79 -7.74
C ALA A 15 -3.20 0.30 -7.96
N ILE A 16 -2.06 0.01 -8.58
CA ILE A 16 -1.56 -1.37 -8.74
C ILE A 16 -1.19 -1.95 -7.38
N VAL A 17 -0.40 -1.22 -6.58
CA VAL A 17 0.02 -1.66 -5.25
C VAL A 17 -1.19 -1.87 -4.33
N SER A 18 -2.15 -0.95 -4.34
CA SER A 18 -3.42 -1.06 -3.60
C SER A 18 -4.21 -2.31 -4.01
N THR A 19 -4.31 -2.56 -5.32
CA THR A 19 -4.97 -3.78 -5.84
C THR A 19 -4.26 -5.05 -5.39
N ILE A 20 -2.93 -5.09 -5.39
CA ILE A 20 -2.18 -6.24 -4.87
C ILE A 20 -2.43 -6.43 -3.37
N CYS A 21 -2.45 -5.37 -2.55
CA CYS A 21 -2.81 -5.49 -1.14
C CYS A 21 -4.19 -6.15 -0.96
N HIS A 22 -5.19 -5.74 -1.75
CA HIS A 22 -6.51 -6.35 -1.71
C HIS A 22 -6.52 -7.82 -2.14
N ILE A 23 -5.81 -8.16 -3.22
CA ILE A 23 -5.68 -9.56 -3.68
C ILE A 23 -5.04 -10.43 -2.59
N LEU A 24 -3.95 -9.98 -1.97
CA LEU A 24 -3.27 -10.73 -0.90
C LEU A 24 -4.20 -10.92 0.30
N ASN A 25 -4.91 -9.87 0.72
CA ASN A 25 -5.87 -9.93 1.82
C ASN A 25 -7.08 -10.86 1.58
N GLN A 26 -7.33 -11.25 0.34
CA GLN A 26 -8.40 -12.16 -0.07
C GLN A 26 -7.90 -13.59 -0.34
N LYS A 27 -6.58 -13.82 -0.35
CA LYS A 27 -6.02 -15.16 -0.55
C LYS A 27 -6.48 -16.09 0.56
N ASN A 28 -6.84 -17.31 0.18
CA ASN A 28 -7.17 -18.38 1.13
C ASN A 28 -5.89 -19.04 1.68
N GLU A 29 -5.02 -18.23 2.26
CA GLU A 29 -3.78 -18.66 2.90
C GLU A 29 -3.82 -18.23 4.35
N LYS A 30 -3.50 -19.14 5.28
CA LYS A 30 -3.58 -18.90 6.72
C LYS A 30 -2.88 -17.61 7.16
N ARG A 31 -1.71 -17.31 6.57
CA ARG A 31 -0.96 -16.09 6.87
C ARG A 31 -1.75 -14.81 6.61
N PHE A 32 -2.50 -14.69 5.51
CA PHE A 32 -3.28 -13.48 5.21
C PHE A 32 -4.65 -13.47 5.90
N GLN A 33 -5.19 -14.64 6.23
CA GLN A 33 -6.44 -14.73 6.98
C GLN A 33 -6.26 -14.34 8.46
N GLU A 34 -5.14 -14.73 9.07
CA GLU A 34 -4.98 -14.66 10.54
C GLU A 34 -3.80 -13.81 11.00
N GLN A 35 -2.71 -13.74 10.22
CA GLN A 35 -1.43 -13.21 10.72
C GLN A 35 -1.07 -11.83 10.16
N ILE A 36 -1.27 -11.63 8.86
CA ILE A 36 -0.80 -10.48 8.10
C ILE A 36 -1.99 -9.78 7.47
N TYR A 37 -2.11 -8.48 7.76
CA TYR A 37 -2.97 -7.59 6.99
C TYR A 37 -2.12 -6.69 6.09
N CYS A 38 -2.34 -6.75 4.78
CA CYS A 38 -1.74 -5.82 3.83
C CYS A 38 -2.58 -4.54 3.77
N LEU A 39 -2.17 -3.49 4.47
CA LEU A 39 -2.87 -2.20 4.50
C LEU A 39 -2.73 -1.51 3.13
N PRO A 40 -3.81 -1.23 2.39
CA PRO A 40 -3.73 -0.45 1.16
C PRO A 40 -3.13 0.95 1.43
N PRO A 41 -2.28 1.48 0.52
CA PRO A 41 -1.51 2.70 0.76
C PRO A 41 -2.35 3.98 0.68
N ASP A 42 -3.63 3.91 0.29
CA ASP A 42 -4.48 5.03 -0.11
C ASP A 42 -4.53 6.17 0.91
N ILE A 43 -4.93 5.87 2.16
CA ILE A 43 -5.02 6.90 3.21
C ILE A 43 -3.64 7.42 3.62
N VAL A 44 -2.61 6.57 3.60
CA VAL A 44 -1.25 6.93 4.00
C VAL A 44 -0.65 7.88 2.98
N ASN A 45 -0.76 7.56 1.69
CA ASN A 45 -0.27 8.40 0.61
C ASN A 45 -0.96 9.77 0.60
N MET A 46 -2.29 9.82 0.77
CA MET A 46 -2.99 11.10 0.88
C MET A 46 -2.53 11.92 2.08
N THR A 47 -2.30 11.26 3.21
CA THR A 47 -1.77 11.92 4.40
C THR A 47 -0.38 12.50 4.16
N LEU A 48 0.52 11.76 3.51
CA LEU A 48 1.87 12.23 3.20
C LEU A 48 1.89 13.41 2.20
N LEU A 49 0.88 13.52 1.34
CA LEU A 49 0.70 14.68 0.46
C LEU A 49 0.24 15.93 1.23
N ASP A 50 -0.68 15.79 2.18
CA ASP A 50 -1.15 16.91 3.01
C ASP A 50 -0.14 17.35 4.08
N HIS A 51 0.81 16.48 4.39
CA HIS A 51 1.87 16.65 5.38
C HIS A 51 3.25 16.44 4.74
N PRO A 52 3.67 17.32 3.82
CA PRO A 52 4.94 17.18 3.11
C PRO A 52 6.10 17.13 4.10
N ASN A 53 7.18 16.42 3.72
CA ASN A 53 8.40 16.25 4.54
C ASN A 53 8.18 15.63 5.94
N GLY A 54 7.00 15.03 6.18
CA GLY A 54 6.66 14.43 7.46
C GLY A 54 6.35 15.45 8.56
N GLU A 55 5.80 16.60 8.20
CA GLU A 55 5.37 17.60 9.19
C GLU A 55 4.12 17.13 9.95
N PHE A 56 4.17 17.19 11.28
CA PHE A 56 3.02 16.80 12.11
C PHE A 56 1.83 17.74 11.97
N ILE A 57 2.08 19.00 11.62
CA ILE A 57 1.09 20.03 11.32
C ILE A 57 1.08 20.22 9.81
N SER A 58 -0.08 20.08 9.18
CA SER A 58 -0.19 20.32 7.75
C SER A 58 -0.02 21.83 7.46
N PRO A 59 0.88 22.24 6.55
CA PRO A 59 1.01 23.64 6.13
C PRO A 59 -0.28 24.23 5.56
N LYS A 60 -1.11 23.37 4.94
CA LYS A 60 -2.34 23.78 4.26
C LYS A 60 -3.49 24.05 5.23
N THR A 61 -3.60 23.24 6.28
CA THR A 61 -4.76 23.29 7.20
C THR A 61 -4.41 23.80 8.58
N ASN A 62 -3.12 23.94 8.89
CA ASN A 62 -2.58 24.25 10.22
C ASN A 62 -3.13 23.31 11.33
N LYS A 63 -3.38 22.05 10.96
CA LYS A 63 -3.93 21.02 11.87
C LYS A 63 -3.04 19.79 11.89
N GLU A 64 -3.07 19.10 13.03
CA GLU A 64 -2.47 17.77 13.15
C GLU A 64 -3.24 16.72 12.36
N PHE A 65 -2.53 15.68 11.94
CA PHE A 65 -3.15 14.51 11.32
C PHE A 65 -4.18 13.86 12.25
N ARG A 66 -5.39 13.66 11.72
CA ARG A 66 -6.48 12.89 12.31
C ARG A 66 -7.14 12.08 11.20
N VAL A 67 -7.50 10.83 11.49
CA VAL A 67 -8.13 9.93 10.50
C VAL A 67 -9.47 10.52 10.03
N GLU A 68 -10.16 11.20 10.93
CA GLU A 68 -11.43 11.88 10.70
C GLU A 68 -11.34 13.03 9.67
N ASN A 69 -10.15 13.55 9.40
CA ASN A 69 -9.94 14.57 8.36
C ASN A 69 -10.01 13.98 6.94
N TYR A 70 -10.07 12.65 6.80
CA TYR A 70 -10.07 11.91 5.53
C TYR A 70 -11.36 11.10 5.35
N PRO A 71 -12.55 11.74 5.36
CA PRO A 71 -13.83 11.04 5.40
C PRO A 71 -14.06 10.12 4.20
N SER A 72 -13.53 10.44 3.03
CA SER A 72 -13.61 9.59 1.82
C SER A 72 -12.87 8.26 1.97
N PHE A 73 -11.87 8.19 2.87
CA PHE A 73 -11.07 6.98 3.09
C PHE A 73 -11.59 6.13 4.25
N ILE A 74 -12.38 6.69 5.17
CA ILE A 74 -12.93 5.99 6.33
C ILE A 74 -13.67 4.69 5.96
N PRO A 75 -14.54 4.65 4.92
CA PRO A 75 -15.24 3.42 4.53
C PRO A 75 -14.31 2.27 4.13
N PHE A 76 -13.08 2.57 3.71
CA PHE A 76 -12.10 1.60 3.24
C PHE A 76 -11.16 1.12 4.35
N ILE A 77 -11.28 1.66 5.57
CA ILE A 77 -10.50 1.21 6.73
C ILE A 77 -11.12 -0.05 7.31
N ASP A 78 -10.49 -1.20 7.07
CA ASP A 78 -10.86 -2.46 7.73
C ASP A 78 -10.39 -2.46 9.20
N ARG A 79 -11.24 -1.89 10.07
CA ARG A 79 -10.96 -1.78 11.51
C ARG A 79 -10.76 -3.15 12.16
N LYS A 80 -11.48 -4.17 11.69
CA LYS A 80 -11.36 -5.53 12.21
C LYS A 80 -9.96 -6.06 11.92
N LYS A 81 -9.51 -6.02 10.65
CA LYS A 81 -8.16 -6.50 10.29
C LYS A 81 -7.03 -5.73 10.97
N LEU A 82 -7.17 -4.41 11.11
CA LEU A 82 -6.20 -3.58 11.84
C LEU A 82 -6.05 -3.96 13.32
N THR A 83 -7.08 -4.55 13.93
CA THR A 83 -7.08 -4.91 15.35
C THR A 83 -6.88 -6.40 15.61
N SER A 84 -7.27 -7.27 14.68
CA SER A 84 -7.14 -8.72 14.82
C SER A 84 -5.78 -9.26 14.38
N HIS A 85 -5.12 -8.62 13.41
CA HIS A 85 -3.89 -9.16 12.82
C HIS A 85 -2.65 -8.75 13.63
N PRO A 86 -1.77 -9.70 14.00
CA PRO A 86 -0.54 -9.42 14.75
C PRO A 86 0.49 -8.64 13.91
N TYR A 87 0.41 -8.74 12.58
CA TYR A 87 1.30 -8.07 11.65
C TYR A 87 0.53 -7.25 10.62
N ILE A 88 1.00 -6.04 10.35
CA ILE A 88 0.53 -5.20 9.25
C ILE A 88 1.69 -4.96 8.30
N PHE A 89 1.46 -5.27 7.02
CA PHE A 89 2.30 -4.85 5.91
C PHE A 89 1.71 -3.60 5.28
N ALA A 90 2.44 -2.50 5.34
CA ALA A 90 2.01 -1.22 4.82
C ALA A 90 3.02 -0.70 3.79
N PRO A 91 2.75 -0.85 2.48
CA PRO A 91 3.55 -0.20 1.46
C PRO A 91 3.36 1.33 1.56
N VAL A 92 4.45 2.07 1.36
CA VAL A 92 4.46 3.54 1.41
C VAL A 92 5.18 4.05 0.18
N CYS A 93 4.62 5.09 -0.44
CA CYS A 93 5.23 5.81 -1.54
C CYS A 93 5.47 7.25 -1.16
N TYR A 94 6.66 7.76 -1.48
CA TYR A 94 6.97 9.19 -1.36
C TYR A 94 8.04 9.55 -2.39
N SER A 95 7.81 10.65 -3.11
CA SER A 95 8.72 11.13 -4.16
C SER A 95 9.09 10.03 -5.18
N GLY A 96 8.13 9.20 -5.58
CA GLY A 96 8.34 8.14 -6.58
C GLY A 96 9.02 6.87 -6.07
N HIS A 97 9.46 6.83 -4.81
CA HIS A 97 10.09 5.65 -4.22
C HIS A 97 9.12 4.86 -3.35
N TRP A 98 9.13 3.54 -3.48
CA TRP A 98 8.32 2.62 -2.68
C TRP A 98 9.16 1.83 -1.67
N TRP A 99 8.64 1.68 -0.46
CA TRP A 99 9.20 0.80 0.56
C TRP A 99 8.08 0.20 1.43
N LEU A 100 8.42 -0.84 2.18
CA LEU A 100 7.47 -1.59 2.99
C LEU A 100 7.70 -1.36 4.48
N TRP A 101 6.63 -1.02 5.19
CA TRP A 101 6.59 -1.09 6.64
C TRP A 101 6.03 -2.44 7.10
N LEU A 102 6.75 -3.10 7.99
CA LEU A 102 6.27 -4.23 8.77
C LEU A 102 6.01 -3.75 10.20
N ILE A 103 4.75 -3.80 10.62
CA ILE A 103 4.32 -3.37 11.95
C ILE A 103 3.90 -4.59 12.74
N ASP A 104 4.61 -4.88 13.82
CA ASP A 104 4.25 -5.88 14.82
C ASP A 104 3.34 -5.20 15.86
N THR A 105 2.02 -5.40 15.75
CA THR A 105 1.02 -4.76 16.61
C THR A 105 1.08 -5.30 18.04
N THR A 106 1.52 -6.56 18.20
CA THR A 106 1.67 -7.23 19.49
C THR A 106 2.84 -6.67 20.30
N LYS A 107 4.01 -6.54 19.66
CA LYS A 107 5.25 -6.03 20.28
C LYS A 107 5.41 -4.53 20.11
N ARG A 108 4.52 -3.88 19.34
CA ARG A 108 4.53 -2.45 19.01
C ARG A 108 5.87 -2.00 18.44
N ARG A 109 6.39 -2.77 17.49
CA ARG A 109 7.66 -2.49 16.83
C ARG A 109 7.43 -2.35 15.33
N CYS A 110 8.16 -1.40 14.74
CA CYS A 110 8.11 -1.16 13.32
C CYS A 110 9.46 -1.50 12.68
N HIS A 111 9.39 -2.13 11.53
CA HIS A 111 10.51 -2.47 10.67
C HIS A 111 10.29 -1.83 9.30
N ILE A 112 11.34 -1.31 8.70
CA ILE A 112 11.33 -0.78 7.34
C ILE A 112 12.15 -1.72 6.46
N LEU A 113 11.55 -2.13 5.36
CA LEU A 113 12.22 -2.83 4.28
C LEU A 113 12.21 -1.90 3.09
N ASP A 114 13.39 -1.48 2.66
CA ASP A 114 13.55 -0.48 1.60
C ASP A 114 14.45 -1.08 0.51
N PRO A 115 13.95 -1.20 -0.74
CA PRO A 115 14.70 -1.78 -1.84
C PRO A 115 16.00 -1.03 -2.17
N LEU A 116 16.15 0.25 -1.78
CA LEU A 116 17.34 1.04 -2.10
C LEU A 116 18.23 1.28 -0.88
N HIS A 117 17.67 1.26 0.32
CA HIS A 117 18.36 1.79 1.49
C HIS A 117 18.34 0.85 2.70
N LYS A 118 19.53 0.53 3.23
CA LYS A 118 19.67 -0.26 4.48
C LYS A 118 19.57 0.58 5.76
N LYS A 119 19.40 1.89 5.62
CA LYS A 119 19.20 2.90 6.68
C LYS A 119 18.51 4.11 6.06
N ALA A 120 17.99 5.04 6.86
CA ALA A 120 17.51 6.30 6.31
C ALA A 120 18.66 7.05 5.59
N PRO A 121 18.47 7.46 4.31
CA PRO A 121 19.50 8.10 3.50
C PRO A 121 19.84 9.51 4.02
N ASP A 122 18.84 10.25 4.52
CA ASP A 122 18.99 11.64 4.99
C ASP A 122 18.08 11.93 6.21
N GLU A 123 18.17 13.16 6.73
CA GLU A 123 17.33 13.63 7.84
C GLU A 123 15.86 13.80 7.47
N GLU A 124 15.55 14.13 6.21
CA GLU A 124 14.16 14.27 5.74
C GLU A 124 13.44 12.92 5.80
N ARG A 125 14.07 11.85 5.32
CA ARG A 125 13.57 10.48 5.45
C ARG A 125 13.39 10.08 6.91
N LYS A 126 14.27 10.50 7.82
CA LYS A 126 14.10 10.23 9.26
C LYS A 126 12.85 10.92 9.80
N LYS A 127 12.61 12.18 9.43
CA LYS A 127 11.39 12.92 9.81
C LYS A 127 10.14 12.27 9.21
N LEU A 128 10.16 11.99 7.90
CA LEU A 128 9.09 11.29 7.18
C LEU A 128 8.75 9.96 7.83
N ASN A 129 9.75 9.15 8.19
CA ASN A 129 9.52 7.87 8.84
C ASN A 129 8.90 8.00 10.24
N LYS A 130 9.32 9.00 11.03
CA LYS A 130 8.69 9.28 12.33
C LYS A 130 7.21 9.63 12.16
N PHE A 131 6.91 10.52 11.21
CA PHE A 131 5.53 10.91 10.90
C PHE A 131 4.70 9.74 10.36
N THR A 132 5.25 8.96 9.44
CA THR A 132 4.58 7.76 8.88
C THR A 132 4.26 6.75 9.99
N GLY A 133 5.19 6.52 10.92
CA GLY A 133 4.95 5.71 12.12
C GLY A 133 3.81 6.25 12.98
N TYR A 134 3.75 7.58 13.17
CA TYR A 134 2.64 8.25 13.85
C TYR A 134 1.30 8.03 13.15
N VAL A 135 1.25 8.18 11.82
CA VAL A 135 0.05 7.91 11.00
C VAL A 135 -0.46 6.49 11.24
N PHE A 136 0.41 5.48 11.18
CA PHE A 136 0.01 4.09 11.48
C PHE A 136 -0.52 3.90 12.89
N SER A 137 0.12 4.51 13.90
CA SER A 137 -0.34 4.44 15.28
C SER A 137 -1.74 5.02 15.46
N ARG A 138 -2.01 6.14 14.78
CA ARG A 138 -3.33 6.79 14.78
C ARG A 138 -4.37 5.96 14.05
N LEU A 139 -4.03 5.34 12.92
CA LEU A 139 -4.92 4.41 12.19
C LEU A 139 -5.30 3.20 13.05
N ILE A 140 -4.32 2.56 13.70
CA ILE A 140 -4.55 1.44 14.61
C ILE A 140 -5.45 1.87 15.77
N THR A 141 -5.18 3.03 16.37
CA THR A 141 -5.96 3.53 17.51
C THR A 141 -7.39 3.87 17.10
N TYR A 142 -7.59 4.50 15.94
CA TYR A 142 -8.89 4.79 15.36
C TYR A 142 -9.71 3.51 15.13
N ALA A 143 -9.05 2.42 14.72
CA ALA A 143 -9.68 1.12 14.57
C ALA A 143 -10.06 0.44 15.90
N GLY A 144 -9.69 1.02 17.05
CA GLY A 144 -9.89 0.43 18.39
C GLY A 144 -8.69 -0.39 18.88
N GLY A 145 -7.58 -0.40 18.14
CA GLY A 145 -6.34 -1.07 18.50
C GLY A 145 -5.53 -0.29 19.53
N LYS A 146 -4.48 -0.94 20.06
CA LYS A 146 -3.58 -0.29 21.02
C LYS A 146 -2.54 0.55 20.26
N SER A 147 -2.43 1.83 20.60
CA SER A 147 -1.39 2.72 20.06
C SER A 147 0.03 2.15 20.21
N LEU A 148 0.89 2.39 19.21
CA LEU A 148 2.27 1.90 19.16
C LEU A 148 3.14 2.53 20.27
N ARG A 149 2.83 3.77 20.67
CA ARG A 149 3.41 4.49 21.80
C ARG A 149 2.29 5.22 22.57
N LYS A 150 2.56 5.69 23.78
CA LYS A 150 1.57 6.41 24.60
C LYS A 150 2.08 7.80 24.99
N GLY A 151 1.15 8.75 25.13
CA GLY A 151 1.42 10.08 25.64
C GLY A 151 2.37 10.87 24.75
N GLU A 152 3.29 11.62 25.37
CA GLU A 152 4.25 12.48 24.67
C GLU A 152 5.16 11.73 23.67
N LYS A 153 5.30 10.41 23.82
CA LYS A 153 6.11 9.56 22.94
C LYS A 153 5.41 9.07 21.69
N GLU A 154 4.15 9.46 21.45
CA GLU A 154 3.41 9.07 20.23
C GLU A 154 4.08 9.55 18.94
N LYS A 155 4.79 10.68 19.00
CA LYS A 155 5.56 11.24 17.87
C LYS A 155 6.97 10.68 17.75
N GLU A 156 7.37 9.78 18.65
CA GLU A 156 8.71 9.17 18.74
C GLU A 156 8.71 7.69 18.34
N ILE A 157 7.88 7.31 17.38
CA ILE A 157 7.83 5.93 16.90
C ILE A 157 9.13 5.61 16.17
N LYS A 158 9.93 4.73 16.79
CA LYS A 158 11.18 4.24 16.23
C LYS A 158 10.89 3.08 15.29
N SER A 159 11.44 3.16 14.08
CA SER A 159 11.52 2.07 13.13
C SER A 159 12.97 1.63 12.96
N SER A 160 13.17 0.34 12.66
CA SER A 160 14.49 -0.21 12.35
C SER A 160 14.51 -0.70 10.92
N TYR A 161 15.59 -0.40 10.19
CA TYR A 161 15.76 -0.91 8.83
C TYR A 161 16.20 -2.37 8.89
N VAL A 162 15.52 -3.20 8.12
CA VAL A 162 15.92 -4.58 7.88
C VAL A 162 16.99 -4.55 6.80
N LYS A 163 18.12 -5.22 7.06
CA LYS A 163 19.20 -5.37 6.08
C LYS A 163 18.85 -6.51 5.12
N ILE A 164 17.87 -6.28 4.25
CA ILE A 164 17.58 -7.16 3.13
C ILE A 164 18.29 -6.61 1.88
N SER A 165 18.66 -7.49 0.96
CA SER A 165 19.19 -7.02 -0.33
C SER A 165 18.08 -6.38 -1.14
N GLY A 166 18.48 -5.43 -1.98
CA GLY A 166 17.59 -4.45 -2.56
C GLY A 166 17.95 -4.20 -4.02
N GLN A 167 17.00 -3.68 -4.77
CA GLN A 167 17.06 -3.51 -6.23
C GLN A 167 18.33 -2.80 -6.75
N LYS A 168 18.67 -3.09 -8.02
CA LYS A 168 19.73 -2.38 -8.76
C LYS A 168 19.23 -1.18 -9.57
N SER A 169 17.94 -1.15 -9.90
CA SER A 169 17.28 -0.16 -10.76
C SER A 169 16.26 0.63 -9.95
N SER A 170 16.09 1.93 -10.20
CA SER A 170 15.17 2.79 -9.44
C SER A 170 13.68 2.45 -9.66
N TYR A 171 13.31 1.94 -10.83
CA TYR A 171 11.92 1.77 -11.28
C TYR A 171 11.20 0.56 -10.68
N ASP A 172 11.93 -0.34 -10.03
CA ASP A 172 11.42 -1.66 -9.63
C ASP A 172 11.01 -1.73 -8.15
N CYS A 173 11.00 -0.60 -7.43
CA CYS A 173 10.83 -0.56 -5.97
C CYS A 173 9.49 -1.14 -5.54
N ALA A 174 8.44 -0.81 -6.29
CA ALA A 174 7.12 -1.37 -6.07
C ALA A 174 7.06 -2.89 -6.35
N ILE A 175 7.78 -3.42 -7.35
CA ILE A 175 7.83 -4.88 -7.59
C ILE A 175 8.43 -5.59 -6.39
N TYR A 176 9.55 -5.06 -5.87
CA TYR A 176 10.15 -5.58 -4.65
C TYR A 176 9.20 -5.53 -3.47
N VAL A 177 8.55 -4.39 -3.23
CA VAL A 177 7.57 -4.24 -2.14
C VAL A 177 6.42 -5.23 -2.28
N MET A 178 5.84 -5.38 -3.48
CA MET A 178 4.74 -6.33 -3.72
C MET A 178 5.17 -7.78 -3.52
N LYS A 179 6.36 -8.16 -4.02
CA LYS A 179 6.89 -9.51 -3.82
C LYS A 179 7.26 -9.80 -2.37
N TRP A 180 7.77 -8.80 -1.65
CA TRP A 180 8.07 -8.92 -0.23
C TRP A 180 6.80 -9.16 0.60
N MET A 181 5.69 -8.50 0.27
CA MET A 181 4.40 -8.78 0.94
C MET A 181 3.95 -10.24 0.75
N GLU A 182 4.28 -10.86 -0.39
CA GLU A 182 3.99 -12.26 -0.66
C GLU A 182 4.92 -13.22 0.09
N LEU A 183 6.23 -12.95 0.07
CA LEU A 183 7.25 -13.93 0.44
C LEU A 183 7.66 -13.83 1.92
N ILE A 184 7.63 -12.63 2.51
CA ILE A 184 8.20 -12.42 3.83
C ILE A 184 7.28 -12.96 4.91
N GLU A 185 7.82 -13.83 5.74
CA GLU A 185 7.23 -14.26 7.00
C GLU A 185 7.71 -13.30 8.11
N PRO A 186 6.81 -12.50 8.72
CA PRO A 186 7.18 -11.50 9.72
C PRO A 186 8.04 -12.03 10.87
N GLU A 187 7.81 -13.27 11.29
CA GLU A 187 8.52 -13.92 12.39
C GLU A 187 10.01 -14.15 12.08
N ASN A 188 10.37 -14.25 10.81
CA ASN A 188 11.73 -14.57 10.38
C ASN A 188 12.62 -13.32 10.22
N ILE A 189 12.04 -12.11 10.19
CA ILE A 189 12.79 -10.85 10.05
C ILE A 189 13.80 -10.67 11.19
N LYS A 190 13.46 -11.08 12.42
CA LYS A 190 14.39 -10.98 13.58
C LYS A 190 15.48 -12.04 13.58
N LYS A 191 15.28 -13.14 12.84
CA LYS A 191 16.22 -14.25 12.78
C LYS A 191 17.33 -14.03 11.75
N GLY A 192 17.36 -12.86 11.08
CA GLY A 192 18.33 -12.55 10.04
C GLY A 192 18.26 -13.51 8.84
N LYS A 193 17.14 -14.24 8.69
CA LYS A 193 16.99 -15.30 7.69
C LYS A 193 16.83 -14.81 6.25
N TYR A 194 16.73 -13.49 6.06
CA TYR A 194 16.52 -12.87 4.76
C TYR A 194 17.82 -12.25 4.27
N GLU A 195 18.75 -13.12 3.87
CA GLU A 195 19.78 -12.78 2.89
C GLU A 195 19.24 -13.25 1.54
N TRP A 196 18.63 -12.34 0.79
CA TRP A 196 18.25 -12.61 -0.59
C TRP A 196 19.31 -12.03 -1.50
N ASP A 197 19.67 -12.72 -2.57
CA ASP A 197 20.37 -12.05 -3.64
C ASP A 197 19.38 -11.14 -4.39
N ASN A 198 19.90 -10.13 -5.07
CA ASN A 198 19.06 -9.31 -5.94
C ASN A 198 18.53 -10.18 -7.08
N TRP A 199 17.22 -10.09 -7.35
CA TRP A 199 16.65 -10.80 -8.49
C TRP A 199 17.27 -10.31 -9.80
N PRO A 200 17.59 -11.23 -10.73
CA PRO A 200 17.89 -10.88 -12.11
C PRO A 200 16.78 -10.02 -12.72
N GLN A 201 17.13 -9.12 -13.65
CA GLN A 201 16.13 -8.23 -14.26
C GLN A 201 15.03 -9.02 -14.98
N GLU A 202 15.37 -10.15 -15.60
CA GLU A 202 14.41 -11.05 -16.25
C GLU A 202 13.33 -11.57 -15.28
N GLU A 203 13.68 -11.81 -14.03
CA GLU A 203 12.76 -12.27 -12.99
C GLU A 203 11.86 -11.12 -12.52
N VAL A 204 12.42 -9.91 -12.39
CA VAL A 204 11.64 -8.69 -12.08
C VAL A 204 10.64 -8.38 -13.20
N ASP A 205 11.07 -8.48 -14.46
CA ASP A 205 10.21 -8.29 -15.63
C ASP A 205 9.13 -9.39 -15.71
N HIS A 206 9.47 -10.63 -15.36
CA HIS A 206 8.48 -11.71 -15.22
C HIS A 206 7.43 -11.38 -14.17
N TYR A 207 7.83 -10.86 -13.00
CA TYR A 207 6.91 -10.46 -11.94
C TYR A 207 5.95 -9.35 -12.38
N ARG A 208 6.41 -8.41 -13.20
CA ARG A 208 5.53 -7.39 -13.80
C ARG A 208 4.39 -8.02 -14.61
N VAL A 209 4.72 -8.98 -15.48
CA VAL A 209 3.73 -9.72 -16.29
C VAL A 209 2.80 -10.55 -15.40
N GLU A 210 3.37 -11.22 -14.40
CA GLU A 210 2.62 -12.03 -13.45
C GLU A 210 1.59 -11.17 -12.70
N TYR A 211 1.98 -9.98 -12.23
CA TYR A 211 1.06 -9.05 -11.57
C TYR A 211 -0.04 -8.56 -12.49
N ALA A 212 0.26 -8.27 -13.75
CA ALA A 212 -0.75 -7.87 -14.73
C ALA A 212 -1.82 -8.97 -14.87
N SER A 213 -1.38 -10.22 -15.02
CA SER A 213 -2.26 -11.40 -15.11
C SER A 213 -3.10 -11.58 -13.83
N ARG A 214 -2.45 -11.57 -12.66
CA ARG A 214 -3.14 -11.73 -11.37
C ARG A 214 -4.21 -10.67 -11.15
N ILE A 215 -3.92 -9.42 -11.53
CA ILE A 215 -4.90 -8.34 -11.44
C ILE A 215 -6.05 -8.61 -12.41
N LEU A 216 -5.77 -8.83 -13.70
CA LEU A 216 -6.78 -9.08 -14.73
C LEU A 216 -7.76 -10.19 -14.32
N PHE A 217 -7.24 -11.32 -13.84
CA PHE A 217 -8.05 -12.49 -13.49
C PHE A 217 -8.50 -12.53 -12.03
N SER A 218 -8.26 -11.46 -11.26
CA SER A 218 -8.66 -11.38 -9.85
C SER A 218 -10.18 -11.50 -9.69
N LYS A 219 -10.62 -12.05 -8.56
CA LYS A 219 -12.06 -12.14 -8.22
C LYS A 219 -12.71 -10.76 -8.20
N MET A 220 -12.00 -9.74 -7.71
CA MET A 220 -12.46 -8.36 -7.68
C MET A 220 -12.80 -7.83 -9.07
N ASN A 221 -11.97 -8.09 -10.08
CA ASN A 221 -12.29 -7.68 -11.45
C ASN A 221 -13.51 -8.43 -12.00
N LYS A 222 -13.64 -9.74 -11.71
CA LYS A 222 -14.84 -10.50 -12.11
C LYS A 222 -16.12 -9.96 -11.46
N GLU A 223 -16.05 -9.57 -10.19
CA GLU A 223 -17.16 -8.96 -9.45
C GLU A 223 -17.48 -7.56 -9.98
N ARG A 224 -16.46 -6.74 -10.27
CA ARG A 224 -16.63 -5.43 -10.91
C ARG A 224 -17.32 -5.56 -12.27
N ASP A 225 -16.85 -6.47 -13.12
CA ASP A 225 -17.41 -6.65 -14.46
C ASP A 225 -18.85 -7.17 -14.38
N ARG A 226 -19.17 -8.00 -13.37
CA ARG A 226 -20.55 -8.40 -13.07
C ARG A 226 -21.40 -7.19 -12.64
N ALA A 227 -20.92 -6.39 -11.69
CA ALA A 227 -21.64 -5.22 -11.21
C ALA A 227 -21.91 -4.19 -12.32
N ILE A 228 -20.96 -4.02 -13.24
CA ILE A 228 -21.13 -3.17 -14.43
C ILE A 228 -22.24 -3.73 -15.33
N ARG A 229 -22.22 -5.04 -15.64
CA ARG A 229 -23.27 -5.69 -16.45
C ARG A 229 -24.66 -5.61 -15.82
N GLU A 230 -24.75 -5.75 -14.50
CA GLU A 230 -26.02 -5.75 -13.76
C GLU A 230 -26.55 -4.34 -13.47
N SER A 231 -25.69 -3.30 -13.55
CA SER A 231 -26.09 -1.92 -13.26
C SER A 231 -26.89 -1.30 -14.39
N ASN A 232 -28.22 -1.22 -14.19
CA ASN A 232 -29.12 -0.48 -15.07
C ASN A 232 -28.71 0.99 -15.23
N ALA A 233 -28.17 1.62 -14.20
CA ALA A 233 -27.72 3.01 -14.26
C ALA A 233 -26.55 3.20 -15.24
N ILE A 234 -25.61 2.25 -15.30
CA ILE A 234 -24.50 2.27 -16.26
C ILE A 234 -25.02 1.92 -17.66
N ARG A 235 -25.78 0.82 -17.79
CA ARG A 235 -26.30 0.34 -19.08
C ARG A 235 -27.23 1.35 -19.78
N LEU A 236 -28.02 2.09 -19.02
CA LEU A 236 -28.97 3.09 -19.54
C LEU A 236 -28.39 4.52 -19.54
N SER A 237 -27.18 4.72 -19.04
CA SER A 237 -26.53 6.02 -19.12
C SER A 237 -26.28 6.36 -20.59
N LYS A 238 -26.90 7.43 -21.08
CA LYS A 238 -26.46 8.04 -22.34
C LYS A 238 -25.07 8.63 -22.10
N PRO A 239 -24.12 8.52 -23.05
CA PRO A 239 -22.85 9.24 -22.96
C PRO A 239 -23.15 10.73 -22.82
N SER A 240 -23.07 11.23 -21.59
CA SER A 240 -23.28 12.63 -21.28
C SER A 240 -21.94 13.33 -21.43
N SER A 241 -21.91 14.43 -22.17
CA SER A 241 -20.74 15.32 -22.26
C SER A 241 -20.30 15.89 -20.89
N VAL A 242 -21.12 15.72 -19.85
CA VAL A 242 -20.85 16.15 -18.46
C VAL A 242 -20.04 15.11 -17.66
N LEU A 243 -19.95 13.85 -18.12
CA LEU A 243 -19.28 12.74 -17.41
C LEU A 243 -17.81 12.52 -17.80
N LEU A 244 -17.17 13.46 -18.49
CA LEU A 244 -15.72 13.43 -18.74
C LEU A 244 -14.93 13.78 -17.46
N SER A 245 -15.09 12.96 -16.43
CA SER A 245 -14.09 12.79 -15.37
C SER A 245 -12.93 11.98 -15.96
N PRO A 246 -11.66 12.35 -15.73
CA PRO A 246 -10.50 11.60 -16.21
C PRO A 246 -10.43 10.15 -15.71
N PHE A 247 -11.27 9.79 -14.73
CA PHE A 247 -11.20 8.51 -14.01
C PHE A 247 -12.18 7.44 -14.52
N CYS A 248 -13.15 7.79 -15.37
CA CYS A 248 -14.15 6.85 -15.88
C CYS A 248 -14.48 7.14 -17.36
N GLN A 249 -13.63 6.69 -18.28
CA GLN A 249 -14.05 6.48 -19.67
C GLN A 249 -14.50 5.02 -19.81
N ILE A 250 -15.80 4.81 -19.96
CA ILE A 250 -16.34 3.54 -20.45
C ILE A 250 -16.59 3.79 -21.93
N ASN A 251 -15.79 3.16 -22.80
CA ASN A 251 -15.96 3.30 -24.24
C ASN A 251 -17.06 2.35 -24.70
N SER A 252 -17.88 2.79 -25.66
CA SER A 252 -19.02 2.03 -26.21
C SER A 252 -18.63 0.65 -26.75
N ASP A 253 -17.38 0.50 -27.19
CA ASP A 253 -16.86 -0.72 -27.81
C ASP A 253 -16.71 -1.88 -26.81
N ASP A 254 -16.71 -1.58 -25.49
CA ASP A 254 -16.70 -2.59 -24.42
C ASP A 254 -18.07 -3.30 -24.26
N ILE A 255 -19.12 -2.82 -24.95
CA ILE A 255 -20.49 -3.32 -24.83
C ILE A 255 -20.85 -4.28 -25.99
N GLU A 256 -20.17 -4.19 -27.14
CA GLU A 256 -20.60 -4.87 -28.37
C GLU A 256 -20.01 -6.26 -28.62
N THR A 257 -19.19 -6.80 -27.70
CA THR A 257 -18.72 -8.20 -27.79
C THR A 257 -19.30 -9.07 -26.68
N ALA A 258 -20.59 -9.40 -26.82
CA ALA A 258 -21.26 -10.49 -26.11
C ALA A 258 -22.13 -11.29 -27.08
#